data_AF-A0A1J5FI36-F1
#
_entry.id   AF-A0A1J5FI36-F1
#
_cell.length_a   1.000
_cell.length_b   1.000
_cell.length_c   1.000
_cell.angle_alpha   90.00
_cell.angle_beta   90.00
_cell.angle_gamma   90.00
#
_symmetry.space_group_name_H-M   'P 1'
#
loop_
_entity.id
_entity.type
_entity.pdbx_description
1 polymer ?
#
loop_
_entity_poly.entity_id
_entity_poly.type
_entity_poly.pdbx_seq_one_letter_code
_entity_poly.pdbx_strand_id
1 'polypeptide(L)'
;MKKTLKLKGFTLIELLIVIAIIGILASIVLVSLSSARIKAQKAAFKGEVSGAVASIIVDCDTNAVPTPPVDTVANTNWDATFTSSNCGSTGNGTFSINAVPASAAVIADGCTTATVTQSGSDFTNCP
;
A
#
# COMPACT_ATOMS: atom_id res chain seq x y z
N MET A 1 39.80 -6.76 53.74
CA MET A 1 38.76 -7.80 53.58
C MET A 1 38.02 -7.54 52.27
N LYS A 2 38.10 -8.45 51.29
CA LYS A 2 37.42 -8.33 49.99
C LYS A 2 36.13 -9.15 50.08
N LYS A 3 34.96 -8.48 50.14
CA LYS A 3 33.65 -9.15 50.03
C LYS A 3 33.44 -9.55 48.57
N THR A 4 33.61 -10.83 48.25
CA THR A 4 33.20 -11.41 46.97
C THR A 4 31.68 -11.56 46.95
N LEU A 5 31.00 -10.76 46.11
CA LEU A 5 29.57 -10.88 45.88
C LEU A 5 29.32 -12.13 45.02
N LYS A 6 28.63 -13.15 45.56
CA LYS A 6 28.21 -14.33 44.78
C LYS A 6 27.13 -13.91 43.78
N LEU A 7 27.39 -14.11 42.49
CA LEU A 7 26.40 -13.98 41.44
C LEU A 7 25.37 -15.11 41.59
N LYS A 8 24.10 -14.76 41.86
CA LYS A 8 22.98 -15.71 41.82
C LYS A 8 22.77 -16.17 40.38
N GLY A 9 22.74 -17.49 40.16
CA GLY A 9 22.39 -18.07 38.86
C GLY A 9 20.91 -17.94 38.54
N PHE A 10 20.59 -17.87 37.25
CA PHE A 10 19.21 -17.83 36.75
C PHE A 10 18.55 -19.21 36.87
N THR A 11 17.32 -19.27 37.34
CA THR A 11 16.58 -20.54 37.49
C THR A 11 15.87 -20.91 36.18
N LEU A 12 15.70 -22.22 35.95
CA LEU A 12 14.94 -22.70 34.79
C LEU A 12 13.48 -22.23 34.80
N ILE A 13 12.89 -22.06 36.00
CA ILE A 13 11.51 -21.58 36.14
C ILE A 13 11.37 -20.10 35.77
N GLU A 14 12.36 -19.27 36.10
CA GLU A 14 12.40 -17.87 35.67
C GLU A 14 12.46 -17.77 34.14
N LEU A 15 13.23 -18.64 33.47
CA LEU A 15 13.31 -18.64 32.01
C LEU A 15 12.02 -19.15 31.37
N LEU A 16 11.40 -20.16 31.96
CA LEU A 16 10.15 -20.76 31.48
C LEU A 16 8.98 -19.75 31.54
N ILE A 17 8.86 -19.00 32.64
CA ILE A 17 7.81 -17.98 32.78
C ILE A 17 7.99 -16.85 31.76
N VAL A 18 9.23 -16.44 31.47
CA VAL A 18 9.51 -15.36 30.52
C VAL A 18 9.06 -15.73 29.11
N ILE A 19 9.41 -16.92 28.63
CA ILE A 19 8.97 -17.37 27.29
C ILE A 19 7.45 -17.53 27.21
N ALA A 20 6.80 -17.93 28.31
CA ALA A 20 5.35 -18.03 28.40
C ALA A 20 4.68 -16.66 28.25
N ILE A 21 5.19 -15.63 28.95
CA ILE A 21 4.65 -14.26 28.86
C ILE A 21 4.89 -13.67 27.47
N ILE A 22 6.08 -13.84 26.89
CA ILE A 22 6.38 -13.36 25.53
C ILE A 22 5.44 -14.01 24.51
N GLY A 23 5.13 -15.30 24.66
CA GLY A 23 4.19 -16.02 23.80
C GLY A 23 2.77 -15.44 23.84
N ILE A 24 2.28 -15.08 25.04
CA ILE A 24 0.95 -14.46 25.22
C ILE A 24 0.92 -13.07 24.59
N LEU A 25 1.95 -12.25 24.80
CA LEU A 25 2.00 -10.90 24.22
C LEU A 25 2.12 -10.94 22.69
N ALA A 26 2.87 -11.90 22.15
CA ALA A 26 3.07 -12.03 20.70
C ALA A 26 1.77 -12.38 19.95
N SER A 27 0.89 -13.20 20.53
CA SER A 27 -0.37 -13.60 19.88
C SER A 27 -1.34 -12.42 19.71
N ILE A 28 -1.40 -11.53 20.71
CA ILE A 28 -2.24 -10.32 20.68
C ILE A 28 -1.73 -9.35 19.61
N VAL A 29 -0.41 -9.15 19.54
CA VAL A 29 0.21 -8.23 18.58
C VAL A 29 -0.01 -8.69 17.13
N LEU A 30 0.09 -10.00 16.86
CA LEU A 30 -0.04 -10.55 15.51
C LEU A 30 -1.38 -10.21 14.84
N VAL A 31 -2.49 -10.25 15.58
CA VAL A 31 -3.82 -9.93 15.03
C VAL A 31 -3.88 -8.48 14.56
N SER A 32 -3.38 -7.55 15.38
CA SER A 32 -3.37 -6.12 15.06
C SER A 32 -2.42 -5.77 13.90
N LEU A 33 -1.30 -6.48 13.79
CA LEU A 33 -0.29 -6.23 12.77
C LEU A 33 -0.75 -6.63 11.37
N SER A 34 -1.55 -7.69 11.25
CA SER A 34 -2.11 -8.14 9.95
C SER A 34 -2.94 -7.04 9.29
N SER A 35 -3.93 -6.50 10.01
CA SER A 35 -4.79 -5.42 9.50
C SER A 35 -4.00 -4.12 9.27
N ALA A 36 -3.02 -3.80 10.11
CA ALA A 36 -2.17 -2.62 9.93
C ALA A 36 -1.35 -2.68 8.64
N ARG A 37 -0.82 -3.86 8.27
CA ARG A 37 -0.09 -4.06 7.01
C ARG A 37 -0.97 -3.85 5.79
N ILE A 38 -2.18 -4.41 5.79
CA ILE A 38 -3.15 -4.23 4.70
C ILE A 38 -3.50 -2.75 4.53
N LYS A 39 -3.77 -2.05 5.64
CA LYS A 39 -4.06 -0.61 5.61
C LYS A 39 -2.89 0.21 5.07
N ALA A 40 -1.65 -0.14 5.43
CA ALA A 40 -0.46 0.52 4.93
C ALA A 40 -0.28 0.31 3.41
N GLN A 41 -0.47 -0.92 2.92
CA GLN A 41 -0.41 -1.22 1.49
C GLN A 41 -1.51 -0.49 0.70
N LYS A 42 -2.73 -0.45 1.23
CA LYS A 42 -3.84 0.30 0.62
C LYS A 42 -3.53 1.80 0.55
N ALA A 43 -2.93 2.36 1.60
CA ALA A 43 -2.50 3.77 1.61
C ALA A 43 -1.39 4.04 0.58
N ALA A 44 -0.42 3.12 0.45
CA ALA A 44 0.64 3.22 -0.56
C ALA A 44 0.06 3.21 -1.98
N PHE A 45 -0.84 2.28 -2.29
CA PHE A 45 -1.57 2.23 -3.56
C PHE A 45 -2.33 3.54 -3.84
N LYS A 46 -3.13 4.03 -2.89
CA LYS A 46 -3.86 5.31 -3.05
C LYS A 46 -2.91 6.48 -3.32
N GLY A 47 -1.78 6.53 -2.62
CA GLY A 47 -0.76 7.56 -2.81
C GLY A 47 -0.12 7.54 -4.19
N GLU A 48 0.26 6.35 -4.69
CA GLU A 48 0.82 6.19 -6.04
C GLU A 48 -0.19 6.58 -7.13
N VAL A 49 -1.42 6.10 -7.01
CA VAL A 49 -2.49 6.37 -7.99
C VAL A 49 -2.83 7.86 -8.04
N SER A 50 -2.96 8.52 -6.89
CA SER A 50 -3.20 9.98 -6.85
C SER A 50 -2.00 10.78 -7.37
N GLY A 51 -0.77 10.31 -7.13
CA GLY A 51 0.45 10.94 -7.64
C GLY A 51 0.57 10.86 -9.17
N ALA A 52 0.07 9.78 -9.79
CA ALA A 52 0.14 9.57 -11.23
C ALA A 52 -0.77 10.51 -12.04
N VAL A 53 -1.79 11.11 -11.43
CA VAL A 53 -2.74 12.03 -12.10
C VAL A 53 -1.99 13.17 -12.78
N ALA A 54 -1.07 13.83 -12.07
CA ALA A 54 -0.35 14.99 -12.59
C ALA A 54 0.54 14.62 -13.79
N SER A 55 1.22 13.48 -13.75
CA SER A 55 2.04 13.01 -14.87
C SER A 55 1.18 12.69 -16.09
N ILE A 56 0.01 12.08 -15.91
CA ILE A 56 -0.89 11.76 -17.03
C ILE A 56 -1.45 13.04 -17.66
N ILE A 57 -1.79 14.05 -16.86
CA ILE A 57 -2.24 15.35 -17.38
C ILE A 57 -1.16 16.00 -18.25
N VAL A 58 0.09 16.07 -17.75
CA VAL A 58 1.20 16.64 -18.50
C VAL A 58 1.47 15.86 -19.78
N ASP A 59 1.44 14.53 -19.71
CA ASP A 59 1.65 13.69 -20.87
C ASP A 59 0.55 13.91 -21.92
N CYS A 60 -0.70 14.01 -21.48
CA CYS A 60 -1.84 14.33 -22.33
C CYS A 60 -1.73 15.71 -22.98
N ASP A 61 -1.18 16.73 -22.31
CA ASP A 61 -0.95 18.04 -22.94
C ASP A 61 0.12 18.02 -24.04
N THR A 62 1.10 17.10 -23.94
CA THR A 62 2.20 16.99 -24.91
C THR A 62 1.97 15.97 -26.02
N ASN A 63 1.22 14.90 -25.71
CA ASN A 63 0.95 13.77 -26.58
C ASN A 63 -0.56 13.64 -26.81
N ALA A 64 -0.96 13.38 -28.06
CA ALA A 64 -2.39 13.23 -28.39
C ALA A 64 -3.08 12.08 -27.62
N VAL A 65 -2.30 11.10 -27.15
CA VAL A 65 -2.73 9.98 -26.30
C VAL A 65 -1.68 9.80 -25.21
N PRO A 66 -2.07 9.79 -23.92
CA PRO A 66 -1.12 9.59 -22.84
C PRO A 66 -0.70 8.13 -22.75
N THR A 67 0.52 7.92 -22.26
CA THR A 67 1.12 6.62 -21.99
C THR A 67 0.69 6.12 -20.61
N PRO A 68 0.26 4.85 -20.48
CA PRO A 68 -0.05 4.28 -19.18
C PRO A 68 1.17 4.34 -18.26
N PRO A 69 1.00 4.68 -16.97
CA PRO A 69 2.07 4.57 -16.00
C PRO A 69 2.59 3.13 -15.90
N VAL A 70 3.86 3.00 -15.54
CA VAL A 70 4.48 1.68 -15.34
C VAL A 70 3.99 1.06 -14.04
N ASP A 71 3.72 -0.24 -14.08
CA ASP A 71 3.40 -1.03 -12.89
C ASP A 71 4.50 -0.95 -11.83
N THR A 72 4.08 -0.77 -10.59
CA THR A 72 4.95 -0.96 -9.43
C THR A 72 4.65 -2.35 -8.87
N VAL A 73 5.61 -3.27 -9.00
CA VAL A 73 5.48 -4.67 -8.54
C VAL A 73 5.06 -4.77 -7.06
N ALA A 74 5.32 -3.72 -6.27
CA ALA A 74 4.99 -3.67 -4.86
C ALA A 74 3.53 -3.25 -4.56
N ASN A 75 2.91 -2.40 -5.40
CA ASN A 75 1.74 -1.62 -4.98
C ASN A 75 0.64 -1.53 -6.03
N THR A 76 0.98 -1.30 -7.31
CA THR A 76 0.01 -0.85 -8.32
C THR A 76 0.23 -1.54 -9.66
N ASN A 77 -0.84 -2.08 -10.23
CA ASN A 77 -0.93 -2.57 -11.61
C ASN A 77 -1.89 -1.67 -12.39
N TRP A 78 -1.43 -1.07 -13.48
CA TRP A 78 -2.24 -0.23 -14.36
C TRP A 78 -2.78 -1.05 -15.53
N ASP A 79 -3.93 -0.64 -16.06
CA ASP A 79 -4.39 -1.17 -17.32
C ASP A 79 -3.41 -0.81 -18.46
N ALA A 80 -3.22 -1.74 -19.39
CA ALA A 80 -2.29 -1.57 -20.51
C ALA A 80 -2.72 -0.47 -21.50
N THR A 81 -3.97 0.00 -21.42
CA THR A 81 -4.55 1.02 -22.29
C THR A 81 -5.56 1.88 -21.54
N PHE A 82 -5.69 3.15 -21.91
CA PHE A 82 -6.76 4.01 -21.42
C PHE A 82 -8.13 3.57 -21.97
N THR A 83 -9.13 3.53 -21.09
CA THR A 83 -10.54 3.25 -21.43
C THR A 83 -11.13 4.36 -22.32
N SER A 84 -10.71 5.60 -22.08
CA SER A 84 -10.97 6.73 -22.96
C SER A 84 -9.79 7.70 -22.88
N SER A 85 -9.42 8.27 -24.03
CA SER A 85 -8.44 9.36 -24.09
C SER A 85 -8.79 10.30 -25.24
N ASN A 86 -8.91 11.57 -24.91
CA ASN A 86 -9.02 12.67 -25.86
C ASN A 86 -8.29 13.84 -25.24
N CYS A 87 -7.03 14.04 -25.62
CA CYS A 87 -6.22 15.08 -25.00
C CYS A 87 -6.54 16.50 -25.45
N GLY A 88 -7.48 16.69 -26.39
CA GLY A 88 -7.95 18.00 -26.82
C GLY A 88 -6.82 18.93 -27.30
N SER A 89 -7.13 20.22 -27.43
CA SER A 89 -6.07 21.24 -27.37
C SER A 89 -5.71 21.47 -25.90
N THR A 90 -4.42 21.72 -25.63
CA THR A 90 -3.79 21.99 -24.31
C THR A 90 -4.78 22.37 -23.20
N GLY A 91 -4.94 21.49 -22.20
CA GLY A 91 -5.68 21.75 -20.97
C GLY A 91 -7.15 21.32 -20.91
N ASN A 92 -7.72 20.76 -21.99
CA ASN A 92 -9.12 20.27 -22.00
C ASN A 92 -9.24 18.75 -22.19
N GLY A 93 -8.13 18.03 -22.06
CA GLY A 93 -8.08 16.61 -22.30
C GLY A 93 -8.93 15.80 -21.34
N THR A 94 -9.74 14.88 -21.84
CA THR A 94 -10.42 13.86 -21.04
C THR A 94 -9.68 12.52 -21.15
N PHE A 95 -9.51 11.85 -20.02
CA PHE A 95 -8.95 10.51 -20.00
C PHE A 95 -9.51 9.69 -18.84
N SER A 96 -9.46 8.37 -19.00
CA SER A 96 -9.82 7.40 -17.96
C SER A 96 -8.95 6.16 -18.08
N ILE A 97 -8.33 5.76 -16.97
CA ILE A 97 -7.54 4.53 -16.85
C ILE A 97 -7.74 3.92 -15.47
N ASN A 98 -7.73 2.60 -15.39
CA ASN A 98 -7.89 1.89 -14.14
C ASN A 98 -6.55 1.44 -13.58
N ALA A 99 -6.48 1.39 -12.26
CA ALA A 99 -5.37 0.83 -11.49
C ALA A 99 -5.93 -0.19 -10.48
N VAL A 100 -5.21 -1.29 -10.29
CA VAL A 100 -5.55 -2.38 -9.38
C VAL A 100 -4.41 -2.55 -8.38
N PRO A 101 -4.67 -2.81 -7.09
CA PRO A 101 -3.61 -3.08 -6.13
C PRO A 101 -2.86 -4.38 -6.48
N ALA A 102 -1.53 -4.37 -6.40
CA ALA A 102 -0.72 -5.57 -6.61
C ALA A 102 -0.88 -6.62 -5.48
N SER A 103 -1.29 -6.18 -4.28
CA SER A 103 -1.44 -7.03 -3.10
C SER A 103 -2.79 -7.76 -3.09
N ALA A 104 -2.76 -9.09 -3.19
CA ALA A 104 -3.95 -9.93 -3.04
C ALA A 104 -4.66 -9.73 -1.69
N ALA A 105 -3.94 -9.39 -0.63
CA ALA A 105 -4.54 -9.10 0.68
C ALA A 105 -5.35 -7.79 0.67
N VAL A 106 -4.90 -6.79 -0.09
CA VAL A 106 -5.64 -5.53 -0.27
C VAL A 106 -6.88 -5.73 -1.15
N ILE A 107 -6.77 -6.58 -2.18
CA ILE A 107 -7.92 -6.98 -3.02
C ILE A 107 -8.97 -7.72 -2.18
N ALA A 108 -8.54 -8.67 -1.35
CA ALA A 108 -9.42 -9.40 -0.45
C ALA A 108 -10.07 -8.51 0.63
N ASP A 109 -9.43 -7.39 0.98
CA ASP A 109 -9.96 -6.35 1.87
C ASP A 109 -10.89 -5.35 1.15
N GLY A 110 -11.33 -5.67 -0.07
CA GLY A 110 -12.37 -4.94 -0.81
C GLY A 110 -11.86 -3.81 -1.69
N CYS A 111 -10.54 -3.60 -1.79
CA CYS A 111 -9.97 -2.63 -2.71
C CYS A 111 -9.61 -3.28 -4.04
N THR A 112 -10.51 -3.18 -5.01
CA THR A 112 -10.40 -3.90 -6.29
C THR A 112 -9.94 -3.00 -7.41
N THR A 113 -10.30 -1.72 -7.40
CA THR A 113 -9.95 -0.80 -8.50
C THR A 113 -9.93 0.65 -8.02
N ALA A 114 -9.05 1.45 -8.60
CA ALA A 114 -9.12 2.89 -8.61
C ALA A 114 -9.19 3.38 -10.06
N THR A 115 -9.99 4.41 -10.33
CA THR A 115 -10.11 4.99 -11.67
C THR A 115 -9.47 6.36 -11.67
N VAL A 116 -8.55 6.60 -12.59
CA VAL A 116 -7.86 7.89 -12.73
C VAL A 116 -8.41 8.64 -13.92
N THR A 117 -8.81 9.88 -13.67
CA THR A 117 -9.38 10.80 -14.65
C THR A 117 -8.68 12.16 -14.56
N GLN A 118 -8.99 13.05 -15.51
CA GLN A 118 -8.51 14.44 -15.49
C GLN A 118 -8.87 15.22 -14.20
N SER A 119 -9.92 14.80 -13.51
CA SER A 119 -10.41 15.43 -12.27
C SER A 119 -9.75 14.85 -11.01
N GLY A 120 -8.94 13.80 -11.15
CA GLY A 120 -8.31 13.09 -10.04
C GLY A 120 -8.57 11.58 -10.06
N SER A 121 -8.25 10.94 -8.95
CA SER A 121 -8.40 9.51 -8.70
C SER A 121 -9.67 9.20 -7.90
N ASP A 122 -10.52 8.33 -8.44
CA ASP A 122 -11.71 7.77 -7.78
C ASP A 122 -11.35 6.43 -7.11
N PHE A 123 -11.66 6.33 -5.81
CA PHE A 123 -11.44 5.15 -4.98
C PHE A 123 -12.74 4.52 -4.48
N THR A 124 -13.87 4.74 -5.17
CA THR A 124 -15.17 4.18 -4.78
C THR A 124 -15.14 2.64 -4.66
N ASN A 125 -14.35 1.97 -5.51
CA ASN A 125 -14.11 0.51 -5.44
C ASN A 125 -12.92 0.14 -4.54
N CYS A 126 -12.52 1.03 -3.64
CA CYS A 126 -11.39 0.88 -2.73
C CYS A 126 -11.66 1.60 -1.39
N PRO A 127 -12.55 1.06 -0.54
CA PRO A 127 -12.82 1.60 0.79
C PRO A 127 -11.54 1.63 1.66
#